data_AF-Q8PRQ0-F1
#
_entry.id   AF-Q8PRQ0-F1
#
_cell.length_a   1.000
_cell.length_b   1.000
_cell.length_c   1.000
_cell.angle_alpha   90.00
_cell.angle_beta   90.00
_cell.angle_gamma   90.00
#
_symmetry.space_group_name_H-M   'P 1'
#
loop_
_entity.id
_entity.type
_entity.pdbx_description
1 polymer ?
#
loop_
_entity_poly.entity_id
_entity_poly.type
_entity_poly.pdbx_seq_one_letter_code
_entity_poly.pdbx_strand_id
1 'polypeptide(L)'
;MKKKVKNYVVETVQRIIFGDPDEIFEMLGADADSYIGTSYAERINLTIRTSLARFIRKGMNFSKTKRMHQKAIDLFQAWYNFIKPHKSLRLKIDSGNRKWFQRTPAMAEGITDHIWSLKELLTFRVPVQ
;
A
#
# COMPACT_ATOMS: atom_id res chain seq x y z
N MET A 1 -19.34 3.75 -10.52
CA MET A 1 -20.21 2.56 -10.37
C MET A 1 -19.52 1.33 -10.91
N LYS A 2 -19.67 0.15 -10.29
CA LYS A 2 -19.08 -1.10 -10.78
C LYS A 2 -20.14 -1.93 -11.50
N LYS A 3 -19.89 -2.32 -12.75
CA LYS A 3 -20.73 -3.26 -13.50
C LYS A 3 -20.26 -4.67 -13.17
N LYS A 4 -21.17 -5.52 -12.72
CA LYS A 4 -20.87 -6.91 -12.37
C LYS A 4 -21.62 -7.89 -13.27
N VAL A 5 -20.95 -8.96 -13.67
CA VAL A 5 -21.55 -10.11 -14.35
C VAL A 5 -21.12 -11.35 -13.59
N LYS A 6 -22.08 -12.20 -13.18
CA LYS A 6 -21.82 -13.41 -12.38
C LYS A 6 -20.89 -13.16 -11.17
N ASN A 7 -21.12 -12.07 -10.43
CA ASN A 7 -20.30 -11.58 -9.30
C ASN A 7 -18.88 -11.05 -9.60
N TYR A 8 -18.41 -11.13 -10.83
CA TYR A 8 -17.14 -10.50 -11.22
C TYR A 8 -17.36 -9.06 -11.63
N VAL A 9 -16.48 -8.15 -11.19
CA VAL A 9 -16.46 -6.77 -11.68
C VAL A 9 -15.86 -6.78 -13.08
N VAL A 10 -16.66 -6.38 -14.06
CA VAL A 10 -16.27 -6.38 -15.49
C VAL A 10 -15.86 -4.98 -15.93
N GLU A 11 -16.42 -3.96 -15.29
CA GLU A 11 -16.20 -2.57 -15.67
C GLU A 11 -16.35 -1.66 -14.44
N THR A 12 -15.53 -0.63 -14.36
CA THR A 12 -15.68 0.44 -13.37
C THR A 12 -15.97 1.73 -14.12
N VAL A 13 -17.23 2.16 -14.07
CA VAL A 13 -17.69 3.43 -14.65
C VAL A 13 -17.35 4.55 -13.68
N GLN A 14 -16.56 5.53 -14.11
CA GLN A 14 -16.28 6.73 -13.33
C GLN A 14 -17.40 7.74 -13.53
N ARG A 15 -17.75 8.47 -12.48
CA ARG A 15 -18.78 9.53 -12.55
C ARG A 15 -18.38 10.67 -11.65
N ILE A 16 -18.19 11.84 -12.24
CA ILE A 16 -18.04 13.10 -11.53
C ILE A 16 -19.45 13.59 -11.19
N ILE A 17 -19.73 13.80 -9.90
CA ILE A 17 -21.05 14.24 -9.41
C ILE A 17 -21.06 15.75 -9.16
N PHE A 18 -19.92 16.31 -8.76
CA PHE A 18 -19.74 17.71 -8.44
C PHE A 18 -18.46 18.23 -9.10
N GLY A 19 -18.48 19.48 -9.54
CA GLY A 19 -17.36 20.15 -10.19
C GLY A 19 -17.34 19.96 -11.70
N ASP A 20 -16.49 20.74 -12.34
CA ASP A 20 -16.20 20.62 -13.76
C ASP A 20 -15.28 19.41 -14.03
N PRO A 21 -15.60 18.54 -14.99
CA PRO A 21 -14.77 17.38 -15.29
C PRO A 21 -13.32 17.71 -15.66
N ASP A 22 -13.11 18.76 -16.47
CA ASP A 22 -11.79 19.09 -16.99
C ASP A 22 -10.88 19.60 -15.87
N GLU A 23 -11.42 20.47 -14.99
CA GLU A 23 -10.71 20.92 -13.79
C GLU A 23 -10.34 19.75 -12.86
N ILE A 24 -11.25 18.78 -12.68
CA ILE A 24 -11.00 17.63 -11.81
C ILE A 24 -9.93 16.70 -12.39
N PHE A 25 -9.96 16.46 -13.70
CA PHE A 25 -8.92 15.66 -14.38
C PHE A 25 -7.55 16.34 -14.31
N GLU A 26 -7.51 17.66 -14.50
CA GLU A 26 -6.29 18.46 -14.36
C GLU A 26 -5.75 18.39 -12.92
N MET A 27 -6.60 18.61 -11.90
CA MET A 27 -6.21 18.53 -10.48
C MET A 27 -5.69 17.15 -10.09
N LEU A 28 -6.26 16.08 -10.63
CA LEU A 28 -5.85 14.71 -10.35
C LEU A 28 -4.64 14.27 -11.19
N GLY A 29 -4.21 15.07 -12.16
CA GLY A 29 -3.18 14.71 -13.13
C GLY A 29 -3.52 13.40 -13.84
N ALA A 30 -4.80 13.19 -14.15
CA ALA A 30 -5.34 11.94 -14.62
C ALA A 30 -6.07 12.16 -15.94
N ASP A 31 -5.77 11.32 -16.93
CA ASP A 31 -6.53 11.31 -18.19
C ASP A 31 -7.85 10.53 -18.04
N ALA A 32 -8.76 10.67 -19.00
CA ALA A 32 -10.05 9.96 -19.02
C ALA A 32 -9.91 8.41 -18.91
N ASP A 33 -8.78 7.86 -19.38
CA ASP A 33 -8.47 6.42 -19.31
C ASP A 33 -7.79 6.01 -17.98
N SER A 34 -7.42 6.97 -17.14
CA SER A 34 -6.78 6.70 -15.85
C SER A 34 -7.79 6.08 -14.89
N TYR A 35 -7.36 5.07 -14.13
CA TYR A 35 -8.22 4.48 -13.11
C TYR A 35 -8.29 5.40 -11.88
N ILE A 36 -9.42 6.09 -11.71
CA ILE A 36 -9.71 6.89 -10.52
C ILE A 36 -10.64 6.06 -9.62
N GLY A 37 -10.05 5.45 -8.59
CA GLY A 37 -10.80 4.62 -7.66
C GLY A 37 -10.15 4.50 -6.29
N THR A 38 -11.00 4.35 -5.27
CA THR A 38 -10.57 4.20 -3.86
C THR A 38 -10.06 2.80 -3.53
N SER A 39 -10.10 1.85 -4.46
CA SER A 39 -9.81 0.43 -4.16
C SER A 39 -8.41 0.19 -3.58
N TYR A 40 -7.41 0.96 -4.02
CA TYR A 40 -6.06 0.91 -3.47
C TYR A 40 -6.01 1.48 -2.05
N ALA A 41 -6.65 2.64 -1.81
CA ALA A 41 -6.77 3.26 -0.49
C ALA A 41 -7.55 2.36 0.50
N GLU A 42 -8.61 1.70 0.04
CA GLU A 42 -9.39 0.75 0.83
C GLU A 42 -8.58 -0.49 1.19
N ARG A 43 -7.78 -1.01 0.25
CA ARG A 43 -6.90 -2.16 0.48
C ARG A 43 -5.85 -1.86 1.54
N ILE A 44 -5.21 -0.69 1.49
CA ILE A 44 -4.25 -0.30 2.52
C ILE A 44 -4.93 -0.06 3.87
N ASN A 45 -6.13 0.54 3.89
CA ASN A 45 -6.92 0.71 5.11
C ASN A 45 -7.30 -0.61 5.77
N LEU A 46 -7.67 -1.63 4.98
CA LEU A 46 -7.90 -2.98 5.49
C LEU A 46 -6.61 -3.56 6.07
N THR A 47 -5.51 -3.46 5.33
CA THR A 47 -4.20 -3.95 5.77
C THR A 47 -3.82 -3.33 7.13
N ILE A 48 -3.87 -2.01 7.24
CA ILE A 48 -3.58 -1.26 8.48
C ILE A 48 -4.45 -1.79 9.63
N ARG A 49 -5.77 -1.92 9.43
CA ARG A 49 -6.69 -2.41 10.47
C ARG A 49 -6.38 -3.84 10.91
N THR A 50 -5.96 -4.71 9.98
CA THR A 50 -5.61 -6.10 10.29
C THR A 50 -4.23 -6.24 10.94
N SER A 51 -3.29 -5.35 10.63
CA SER A 51 -1.91 -5.42 11.12
C SER A 51 -1.68 -4.62 12.41
N LEU A 52 -2.50 -3.60 12.68
CA LEU A 52 -2.35 -2.73 13.83
C LEU A 52 -3.60 -2.77 14.70
N ALA A 53 -3.50 -3.42 15.87
CA ALA A 53 -4.57 -3.46 16.87
C ALA A 53 -5.07 -2.07 17.31
N ARG A 54 -4.25 -1.03 17.11
CA ARG A 54 -4.56 0.40 17.38
C ARG A 54 -5.71 0.95 16.54
N PHE A 55 -6.02 0.33 15.40
CA PHE A 55 -7.06 0.76 14.45
C PHE A 55 -8.35 -0.07 14.52
N ILE A 56 -8.47 -0.96 15.50
CA ILE A 56 -9.68 -1.78 15.71
C ILE A 56 -10.57 -1.06 16.74
N ARG A 57 -10.97 -1.72 17.82
CA ARG A 57 -11.77 -1.15 18.91
C ARG A 57 -10.84 -0.51 19.93
N LYS A 58 -11.29 0.58 20.57
CA LYS A 58 -10.62 1.17 21.73
C LYS A 58 -10.58 0.16 22.88
N GLY A 59 -9.48 -0.58 22.98
CA GLY A 59 -9.14 -1.49 24.08
C GLY A 59 -7.76 -1.16 24.61
N MET A 60 -7.14 -2.05 25.39
CA MET A 60 -5.84 -1.80 26.07
C MET A 60 -4.69 -1.40 25.13
N ASN A 61 -4.78 -1.76 23.85
CA ASN A 61 -3.74 -1.53 22.84
C ASN A 61 -3.79 -0.14 22.19
N PHE A 62 -4.70 0.76 22.60
CA PHE A 62 -4.79 2.11 22.03
C PHE A 62 -3.56 2.96 22.34
N SER A 63 -3.29 3.96 21.49
CA SER A 63 -2.24 4.94 21.75
C SER A 63 -2.73 6.01 22.72
N LYS A 64 -2.04 6.20 23.85
CA LYS A 64 -2.35 7.26 24.83
C LYS A 64 -1.93 8.66 24.37
N THR A 65 -0.97 8.75 23.45
CA THR A 65 -0.49 10.01 22.89
C THR A 65 -0.42 9.94 21.37
N LYS A 66 -0.63 11.08 20.70
CA LYS A 66 -0.51 11.21 19.24
C LYS A 66 0.89 10.79 18.77
N ARG A 67 1.94 11.18 19.50
CA ARG A 67 3.33 10.82 19.20
C ARG A 67 3.53 9.30 19.12
N MET A 68 3.04 8.54 20.10
CA MET A 68 3.17 7.08 20.08
C MET A 68 2.29 6.43 19.01
N HIS A 69 1.18 7.05 18.64
CA HIS A 69 0.38 6.61 17.50
C HIS A 69 1.15 6.76 16.19
N GLN A 70 1.75 7.94 15.96
CA GLN A 70 2.57 8.19 14.78
C GLN A 70 3.72 7.18 14.68
N LYS A 71 4.48 6.96 15.75
CA LYS A 71 5.58 5.98 15.74
C LYS A 71 5.13 4.55 15.40
N ALA A 72 3.93 4.16 15.79
CA ALA A 72 3.38 2.85 15.41
C ALA A 72 3.03 2.76 13.92
N ILE A 73 2.52 3.86 13.34
CA ILE A 73 2.26 3.96 11.90
C ILE A 73 3.59 3.95 11.13
N ASP A 74 4.58 4.75 11.56
CA ASP A 74 5.90 4.82 10.94
C ASP A 74 6.55 3.42 10.88
N LEU A 75 6.50 2.68 12.00
CA LEU A 75 7.03 1.31 12.07
C LEU A 75 6.27 0.35 11.14
N PHE A 76 4.93 0.46 11.07
CA PHE A 76 4.13 -0.34 10.15
C PHE A 76 4.48 -0.05 8.70
N GLN A 77 4.60 1.22 8.31
CA GLN A 77 4.97 1.62 6.96
C GLN A 77 6.36 1.08 6.60
N ALA A 78 7.33 1.23 7.49
CA ALA A 78 8.68 0.72 7.31
C ALA A 78 8.69 -0.82 7.15
N TRP A 79 7.99 -1.55 8.01
CA TRP A 79 7.87 -3.00 7.88
C TRP A 79 7.15 -3.43 6.59
N TYR A 80 6.04 -2.77 6.23
CA TYR A 80 5.25 -3.09 5.04
C TYR A 80 6.03 -2.87 3.74
N ASN A 81 6.84 -1.80 3.70
CA ASN A 81 7.59 -1.38 2.52
C ASN A 81 8.96 -2.08 2.37
N PHE A 82 9.68 -2.35 3.47
CA PHE A 82 11.06 -2.85 3.40
C PHE A 82 11.19 -4.34 3.73
N ILE A 83 10.36 -4.86 4.65
CA ILE A 83 10.52 -6.22 5.18
C ILE A 83 9.52 -7.21 4.59
N LYS A 84 8.24 -6.82 4.44
CA LYS A 84 7.18 -7.76 4.04
C LYS A 84 7.17 -7.99 2.52
N PRO A 85 7.39 -9.21 2.01
CA PRO A 85 7.21 -9.49 0.60
C PRO A 85 5.73 -9.58 0.23
N HIS A 86 5.38 -9.17 -1.00
CA HIS A 86 3.99 -9.20 -1.47
C HIS A 86 3.83 -10.10 -2.69
N LYS A 87 2.81 -10.96 -2.66
CA LYS A 87 2.57 -11.95 -3.71
C LYS A 87 2.32 -11.33 -5.09
N SER A 88 1.73 -10.13 -5.14
CA SER A 88 1.44 -9.38 -6.37
C SER A 88 2.67 -8.70 -6.97
N LEU A 89 3.75 -8.51 -6.20
CA LEU A 89 4.99 -7.87 -6.66
C LEU A 89 6.06 -8.88 -7.07
N ARG A 90 5.78 -10.19 -6.93
CA ARG A 90 6.73 -11.24 -7.29
C ARG A 90 6.97 -11.24 -8.79
N LEU A 91 8.24 -11.37 -9.18
CA LEU A 91 8.62 -11.58 -10.57
C LEU A 91 8.74 -13.08 -10.83
N LYS A 92 8.28 -13.50 -12.01
CA LYS A 92 8.50 -14.87 -12.47
C LYS A 92 9.97 -15.01 -12.83
N ILE A 93 10.61 -16.03 -12.29
CA ILE A 93 11.98 -16.40 -12.63
C ILE A 93 11.97 -17.87 -13.06
N ASP A 94 12.84 -18.21 -14.01
CA ASP A 94 13.00 -19.56 -14.51
C ASP A 94 14.33 -20.14 -14.03
N SER A 95 14.42 -20.36 -12.72
CA SER A 95 15.64 -20.83 -12.07
C SER A 95 15.37 -22.19 -11.42
N GLY A 96 15.30 -23.24 -12.23
CA GLY A 96 15.20 -24.66 -11.82
C GLY A 96 14.15 -24.94 -10.74
N ASN A 97 14.54 -24.80 -9.48
CA ASN A 97 13.70 -25.07 -8.30
C ASN A 97 12.88 -23.86 -7.81
N ARG A 98 13.08 -22.66 -8.35
CA ARG A 98 12.42 -21.43 -7.89
C ARG A 98 11.73 -20.72 -9.05
N LYS A 99 10.40 -20.64 -8.95
CA LYS A 99 9.52 -19.97 -9.94
C LYS A 99 9.32 -18.47 -9.68
N TRP A 100 9.53 -18.02 -8.44
CA TRP A 100 9.18 -16.66 -8.01
C TRP A 100 10.32 -15.99 -7.25
N PHE A 101 10.69 -14.80 -7.73
CA PHE A 101 11.52 -13.85 -6.99
C PHE A 101 10.62 -12.98 -6.11
N GLN A 102 10.90 -12.97 -4.81
CA GLN A 102 10.10 -12.23 -3.83
C GLN A 102 10.54 -10.76 -3.82
N ARG A 103 9.58 -9.83 -3.79
CA ARG A 103 9.84 -8.40 -3.73
C ARG A 103 8.96 -7.73 -2.68
N THR A 104 9.51 -6.69 -2.06
CA THR A 104 8.77 -5.73 -1.23
C THR A 104 8.38 -4.50 -2.09
N PRO A 105 7.52 -3.60 -1.60
CA PRO A 105 7.20 -2.35 -2.29
C PRO A 105 8.44 -1.48 -2.51
N ALA A 106 9.34 -1.36 -1.53
CA ALA A 106 10.56 -0.58 -1.68
C ALA A 106 11.49 -1.19 -2.76
N MET A 107 11.50 -2.51 -2.93
CA MET A 107 12.17 -3.15 -4.07
C MET A 107 11.44 -2.94 -5.40
N ALA A 108 10.10 -2.82 -5.38
CA ALA A 108 9.30 -2.53 -6.57
C ALA A 108 9.67 -1.17 -7.17
N GLU A 109 9.84 -0.18 -6.28
CA GLU A 109 10.19 1.21 -6.59
C GLU A 109 11.70 1.46 -6.75
N GLY A 110 12.56 0.45 -6.56
CA GLY A 110 14.01 0.60 -6.70
C GLY A 110 14.70 1.36 -5.55
N ILE A 111 14.02 1.54 -4.42
CA ILE A 111 14.58 2.18 -3.20
C ILE A 111 15.61 1.27 -2.51
N THR A 112 15.44 -0.05 -2.63
CA THR A 112 16.36 -1.08 -2.14
C THR A 112 16.39 -2.25 -3.12
N ASP A 113 17.47 -3.01 -3.14
CA ASP A 113 17.68 -4.18 -4.00
C ASP A 113 17.40 -5.51 -3.29
N HIS A 114 17.10 -5.48 -1.99
CA HIS A 114 16.84 -6.67 -1.18
C HIS A 114 15.73 -6.45 -0.15
N ILE A 115 15.24 -7.57 0.41
CA ILE A 115 14.28 -7.58 1.51
C ILE A 115 15.04 -7.34 2.81
N TRP A 116 14.67 -6.29 3.53
CA TRP A 116 15.36 -5.93 4.77
C TRP A 116 15.03 -6.91 5.89
N SER A 117 15.97 -7.07 6.82
CA SER A 117 15.69 -7.70 8.10
C SER A 117 15.11 -6.70 9.10
N LEU A 118 14.42 -7.18 10.14
CA LEU A 118 13.96 -6.29 11.22
C LEU A 118 15.12 -5.61 11.94
N LYS A 119 16.24 -6.34 12.13
CA LYS A 119 17.46 -5.79 12.73
C LYS A 119 17.99 -4.61 11.91
N GLU A 120 18.15 -4.83 10.61
CA GLU A 120 18.59 -3.80 9.67
C GLU A 120 17.71 -2.57 9.74
N LEU A 121 16.38 -2.72 9.64
CA LEU A 121 15.42 -1.62 9.74
C LEU A 121 15.61 -0.79 11.02
N LEU A 122 15.84 -1.44 12.16
CA LEU A 122 15.99 -0.76 13.46
C LEU A 122 17.37 -0.15 13.68
N THR A 123 18.40 -0.65 12.98
CA THR A 123 19.79 -0.16 13.10
C THR A 123 20.21 0.75 11.96
N PHE A 124 19.38 0.89 10.92
CA PHE A 124 19.68 1.69 9.76
C PHE A 124 19.85 3.16 10.16
N ARG A 125 21.02 3.71 9.86
CA ARG A 125 21.31 5.12 10.07
C ARG A 125 20.90 5.87 8.83
N VAL A 126 19.87 6.70 8.96
CA VAL A 126 19.45 7.60 7.90
C VAL A 126 20.62 8.54 7.58
N PRO A 127 21.12 8.59 6.34
CA PRO A 127 22.12 9.57 5.94
C PRO A 127 21.59 10.97 6.25
N VAL A 128 22.41 11.82 6.87
CA VAL A 128 22.05 13.22 7.09
C VAL A 128 21.96 13.87 5.70
N GLN A 129 20.78 14.37 5.36
CA GLN A 129 20.54 15.16 4.14
C GLN A 129 21.04 16.59 4.32
#